data_AF-A0A426Y126-F1
#
_entry.id   AF-A0A426Y126-F1
#
_cell.length_a   1.000
_cell.length_b   1.000
_cell.length_c   1.000
_cell.angle_alpha   90.00
_cell.angle_beta   90.00
_cell.angle_gamma   90.00
#
_symmetry.space_group_name_H-M   'P 1'
#
loop_
_entity.id
_entity.type
_entity.pdbx_description
1 polymer ?
#
loop_
_entity_poly.entity_id
_entity_poly.type
_entity_poly.pdbx_seq_one_letter_code
_entity_poly.pdbx_strand_id
1 'polypeptide(L)'
;MEFLVNETGCTPSYLATRPAILLLSLEKRLIPRYRLLTDLKSRGLHNGNLQMFTYMMYPEKKFLEKFVIRYKECPECIDLYN
;
A
#
# COMPACT_ATOMS: atom_id res chain seq x y z
N MET A 1 3.48 14.52 3.97
CA MET A 1 4.59 14.59 3.00
C MET A 1 5.73 13.69 3.41
N GLU A 2 6.20 13.78 4.66
CA GLU A 2 7.29 12.95 5.20
C GLU A 2 7.15 11.45 4.90
N PHE A 3 6.03 10.83 5.28
CA PHE A 3 5.78 9.41 4.96
C PHE A 3 5.91 9.10 3.46
N LEU A 4 5.29 9.90 2.59
CA LEU A 4 5.29 9.62 1.15
C LEU A 4 6.68 9.79 0.54
N VAL A 5 7.46 10.77 0.98
CA VAL A 5 8.78 11.03 0.39
C VAL A 5 9.85 10.16 1.04
N ASN A 6 9.92 10.15 2.37
CA ASN A 6 11.01 9.53 3.13
C ASN A 6 10.79 8.03 3.27
N GLU A 7 9.58 7.59 3.64
CA GLU A 7 9.32 6.17 3.93
C GLU A 7 9.00 5.37 2.68
N THR A 8 8.20 5.93 1.77
CA THR A 8 7.83 5.24 0.52
C THR A 8 8.78 5.49 -0.64
N GLY A 9 9.74 6.41 -0.47
CA GLY A 9 10.71 6.77 -1.51
C GLY A 9 10.11 7.46 -2.74
N CYS A 10 8.88 7.97 -2.65
CA CYS A 10 8.26 8.65 -3.79
C CYS A 10 8.91 10.02 -4.01
N THR A 11 9.29 10.29 -5.25
CA THR A 11 9.80 11.61 -5.60
C THR A 11 8.68 12.66 -5.58
N PRO A 12 8.98 13.93 -5.23
CA PRO A 12 8.00 15.01 -5.32
C PRO A 12 7.37 15.15 -6.72
N SER A 13 8.14 14.92 -7.80
CA SER A 13 7.64 14.95 -9.18
C SER A 13 6.62 13.84 -9.47
N TYR A 14 6.84 12.64 -8.93
CA TYR A 14 5.87 11.54 -9.02
C TYR A 14 4.56 11.89 -8.29
N LEU A 15 4.65 12.52 -7.12
CA LEU A 15 3.48 12.94 -6.35
C LEU A 15 2.74 14.11 -6.99
N ALA A 16 3.46 15.06 -7.59
CA ALA A 16 2.88 16.23 -8.27
C ALA A 16 1.97 15.83 -9.45
N THR A 17 2.31 14.74 -10.15
CA THR A 17 1.46 14.18 -11.22
C THR A 17 0.28 13.35 -10.70
N ARG A 18 0.21 13.09 -9.38
CA ARG A 18 -0.76 12.21 -8.73
C ARG A 18 -1.30 12.81 -7.42
N PRO A 19 -1.82 14.05 -7.44
CA PRO A 19 -2.17 14.79 -6.22
C PRO A 19 -3.27 14.09 -5.40
N ALA A 20 -4.10 13.25 -6.02
CA ALA A 20 -5.15 12.50 -5.34
C ALA A 20 -4.65 11.63 -4.17
N ILE A 21 -3.37 11.19 -4.20
CA ILE A 21 -2.80 10.40 -3.11
C ILE A 21 -2.68 11.22 -1.81
N LEU A 22 -2.55 12.55 -1.92
CA LEU A 22 -2.45 13.47 -0.79
C LEU A 22 -3.80 13.67 -0.08
N LEU A 23 -4.92 13.28 -0.72
CA LEU A 23 -6.27 13.36 -0.16
C LEU A 23 -6.66 12.09 0.63
N LEU A 24 -5.81 11.06 0.62
CA LEU A 24 -6.05 9.81 1.33
C LEU A 24 -5.59 9.92 2.79
N SER A 25 -6.33 9.27 3.70
CA SER A 25 -5.92 9.18 5.11
C SER A 25 -4.59 8.44 5.25
N LEU A 26 -3.64 9.07 5.94
CA LEU A 26 -2.35 8.45 6.26
C LEU A 26 -2.55 7.21 7.13
N GLU A 27 -3.15 7.39 8.30
CA GLU A 27 -3.33 6.35 9.31
C GLU A 27 -4.27 5.24 8.87
N LYS A 28 -5.39 5.58 8.22
CA LYS A 28 -6.42 4.59 7.88
C LYS A 28 -6.22 3.91 6.54
N ARG A 29 -5.33 4.42 5.68
CA ARG A 29 -5.19 3.89 4.30
C ARG A 29 -3.75 3.79 3.84
N LEU A 30 -2.99 4.89 3.82
CA LEU A 30 -1.67 4.88 3.19
C LEU A 30 -0.67 4.01 3.97
N ILE A 31 -0.58 4.19 5.29
CA ILE A 31 0.37 3.48 6.14
C ILE A 31 0.07 1.97 6.21
N PRO A 32 -1.17 1.53 6.53
CA PRO A 32 -1.47 0.10 6.62
C PRO A 32 -1.23 -0.63 5.30
N ARG A 33 -1.67 -0.04 4.19
CA ARG A 33 -1.51 -0.65 2.86
C ARG A 33 -0.05 -0.72 2.42
N TYR A 34 0.74 0.32 2.70
CA TYR A 34 2.15 0.33 2.37
C TYR A 34 2.92 -0.74 3.15
N ARG A 35 2.71 -0.83 4.47
CA ARG A 35 3.38 -1.81 5.33
C ARG A 35 3.08 -3.23 4.90
N LEU A 36 1.81 -3.56 4.71
CA LEU A 36 1.38 -4.87 4.23
C LEU A 36 2.05 -5.24 2.90
N LEU A 37 2.02 -4.35 1.91
CA LEU A 37 2.59 -4.65 0.60
C LEU A 37 4.11 -4.72 0.61
N THR A 38 4.77 -3.95 1.48
CA THR A 38 6.22 -4.00 1.67
C THR A 38 6.63 -5.34 2.30
N ASP A 39 5.88 -5.83 3.30
CA ASP A 39 6.08 -7.14 3.91
C ASP A 39 5.80 -8.28 2.92
N LEU A 40 4.68 -8.23 2.18
CA LEU A 40 4.40 -9.22 1.14
C LEU A 40 5.49 -9.23 0.04
N LYS A 41 6.07 -8.07 -0.29
CA LYS A 41 7.17 -7.97 -1.25
C LYS A 41 8.47 -8.55 -0.69
N SER A 42 8.80 -8.29 0.57
CA SER A 42 10.01 -8.85 1.21
C SER A 42 9.94 -10.37 1.34
N ARG A 43 8.74 -10.93 1.52
CA ARG A 43 8.46 -12.37 1.53
C ARG A 43 8.39 -13.00 0.13
N GLY A 44 8.51 -12.21 -0.95
CA GLY A 44 8.36 -12.69 -2.33
C GLY A 44 6.94 -13.11 -2.73
N LEU A 45 5.95 -12.84 -1.87
CA LEU A 45 4.55 -13.20 -2.09
C LEU A 45 3.85 -12.22 -3.04
N HIS A 46 4.32 -10.97 -3.07
CA HIS A 46 3.82 -9.95 -3.99
C HIS A 46 4.78 -9.72 -5.16
N ASN A 47 4.47 -10.35 -6.30
CA ASN A 47 5.28 -10.29 -7.52
C ASN A 47 4.75 -9.29 -8.57
N GLY A 48 3.86 -8.39 -8.17
CA GLY A 48 3.22 -7.44 -9.07
C GLY A 48 4.05 -6.16 -9.23
N ASN A 49 4.42 -5.82 -10.47
CA ASN A 49 4.96 -4.50 -10.85
C ASN A 49 3.88 -3.39 -10.76
N LEU A 50 3.06 -3.40 -9.72
CA LEU A 50 2.02 -2.39 -9.51
C LEU A 50 2.65 -1.12 -8.93
N GLN A 51 2.37 0.00 -9.58
CA GLN A 51 2.77 1.31 -9.05
C GLN A 51 2.07 1.58 -7.72
N MET A 52 2.76 2.27 -6.81
CA MET A 52 2.23 2.60 -5.49
C MET A 52 0.85 3.25 -5.55
N PHE A 53 0.72 4.21 -6.45
CA PHE A 53 -0.54 4.93 -6.63
C PHE A 53 -1.70 3.99 -6.93
N THR A 54 -1.48 2.95 -7.73
CA THR A 54 -2.54 2.03 -8.15
C THR A 54 -3.18 1.30 -6.97
N TYR A 55 -2.39 0.74 -6.06
CA TYR A 55 -2.94 0.00 -4.92
C TYR A 55 -3.42 0.93 -3.79
N MET A 56 -2.85 2.14 -3.67
CA MET A 56 -3.36 3.14 -2.73
C MET A 56 -4.77 3.63 -3.12
N MET A 57 -5.05 3.70 -4.42
CA MET A 57 -6.35 4.14 -4.94
C MET A 57 -7.41 3.04 -5.02
N TYR A 58 -7.08 1.78 -4.73
CA TYR A 58 -8.10 0.72 -4.76
C TYR A 58 -9.20 0.96 -3.72
N PRO A 59 -10.48 0.74 -4.08
CA PRO A 59 -11.54 0.61 -3.10
C PRO A 59 -11.18 -0.45 -2.06
N GLU A 60 -11.65 -0.27 -0.83
CA GLU A 60 -11.35 -1.14 0.31
C GLU A 60 -11.55 -2.61 -0.02
N LYS A 61 -12.75 -2.96 -0.53
CA LYS A 61 -13.09 -4.32 -0.93
C LYS A 61 -12.07 -4.93 -1.92
N LYS A 62 -11.70 -4.18 -2.95
CA LYS A 62 -10.75 -4.64 -3.97
C LYS A 62 -9.34 -4.82 -3.41
N PHE A 63 -8.93 -3.93 -2.50
CA PHE A 63 -7.64 -4.05 -1.82
C PHE A 63 -7.58 -5.32 -0.96
N LEU A 64 -8.61 -5.52 -0.14
CA LEU A 64 -8.74 -6.71 0.72
C LEU A 64 -8.72 -8.00 -0.10
N GLU A 65 -9.56 -8.11 -1.12
CA GLU A 65 -9.62 -9.30 -1.98
C GLU A 65 -8.27 -9.65 -2.60
N LYS A 66 -7.51 -8.64 -3.04
CA LYS A 66 -6.29 -8.84 -3.82
C LYS A 66 -5.04 -9.07 -2.96
N PHE A 67 -4.98 -8.48 -1.77
CA PHE A 67 -3.76 -8.44 -0.96
C PHE A 67 -3.91 -8.97 0.46
N VAL A 68 -5.13 -9.07 0.99
CA VAL A 68 -5.36 -9.59 2.35
C VAL A 68 -5.98 -10.98 2.26
N ILE A 69 -7.11 -11.11 1.57
CA ILE A 69 -7.84 -12.36 1.40
C ILE A 69 -7.04 -13.35 0.56
N ARG A 70 -6.41 -12.89 -0.53
CA ARG A 70 -5.56 -13.74 -1.38
C ARG A 70 -4.41 -14.39 -0.61
N TYR A 71 -3.94 -13.75 0.45
CA TYR A 71 -2.83 -14.22 1.29
C TYR A 71 -3.31 -14.62 2.69
N LYS A 72 -4.60 -15.00 2.84
CA LYS A 72 -5.21 -15.44 4.11
C LYS A 72 -4.49 -16.60 4.80
N GLU A 73 -3.64 -17.33 4.08
CA GLU A 73 -2.80 -18.41 4.63
C GLU A 73 -1.59 -17.88 5.43
N CYS A 74 -1.40 -16.56 5.51
CA CYS A 74 -0.43 -15.91 6.40
C CYS A 74 -1.17 -15.05 7.45
N PRO A 75 -1.50 -15.59 8.63
CA PRO A 75 -2.22 -14.88 9.68
C PRO A 75 -1.55 -13.56 10.09
N GLU A 76 -0.21 -13.56 10.13
CA GLU A 76 0.62 -12.39 10.48
C GLU A 76 0.41 -11.20 9.52
N CYS A 77 0.07 -11.44 8.26
CA CYS A 77 -0.19 -10.37 7.30
C CYS A 77 -1.52 -9.64 7.60
N ILE A 78 -2.48 -10.29 8.27
CA ILE A 78 -3.76 -9.67 8.64
C ILE A 78 -3.55 -8.66 9.77
N ASP A 79 -2.67 -8.97 10.72
CA ASP A 79 -2.37 -8.09 11.86
C ASP A 79 -1.69 -6.78 11.44
N LEU A 80 -0.96 -6.78 10.32
CA LEU A 80 -0.33 -5.58 9.76
C LEU A 80 -1.32 -4.59 9.11
N TYR A 81 -2.56 -5.02 8.84
CA TYR A 81 -3.58 -4.21 8.18
C TYR A 81 -4.56 -3.53 9.15
N ASN A 82 -4.61 -3.98 10.40
CA ASN A 82 -5.44 -3.40 11.47
C ASN A 82 -4.75 -2.22 12.15
#